data_AF-A0AA36BW09-F1
#
_entry.id   AF-A0AA36BW09-F1
#
_cell.length_a   1.000
_cell.length_b   1.000
_cell.length_c   1.000
_cell.angle_alpha   90.00
_cell.angle_beta   90.00
_cell.angle_gamma   90.00
#
_symmetry.space_group_name_H-M   'P 1'
#
loop_
_entity.id
_entity.type
_entity.pdbx_description
1 polymer ?
#
loop_
_entity_poly.entity_id
_entity_poly.type
_entity_poly.pdbx_seq_one_letter_code
_entity_poly.pdbx_strand_id
1 'polypeptide(L)'
;MMMKKKEEEEKMMKEGGRGEEGGGRGRRRRRAGEDGGGGEYDKDDEEGGRRGEDDEGGAEGERGGGRGEEGGEEEAEDEEQEKMEVEERTGMILGLLTGPLWSAQATLVTTMGIMHAQRIHNYDTDAVVNKFMGIFYAFYQSSQIWGNIITATVLFNNDTVQAYNPVVEVWRKAATALNESTAISAYIYSRPSSLSYSSQFTWKKCGAKFCDLPFADPGAEYHDYNPIVAGISDDSRHMLLGVYLICGIMGAIIIVALLDKEGHKEESYGNLSSRELCLATVRMLCDPKCQLLMPLVLFLGLQQGFLFGDFTKSYVKCTLGMYSIGLILITFGVVNAISSVVIGYIAKHIKRFAFITAAATFNAGILMVLSLWKPQSLDIPNFYVISACLGLCDAIWQTQTFTLFGVLFMDRQEAAFASYRMFHATGCAIAFGYSYFLCVVTKVYILAGAMGVSLLAYGVIELRLRLQLQDTKDIVAL
;
A
#
# COMPACT_ATOMS: atom_id res chain seq x y z
N MET A 1 15.90 15.99 -32.58
CA MET A 1 16.45 14.76 -33.19
C MET A 1 17.50 15.02 -34.29
N MET A 2 17.45 16.13 -35.04
CA MET A 2 18.47 16.42 -36.07
C MET A 2 19.83 16.92 -35.55
N MET A 3 19.92 17.46 -34.33
CA MET A 3 21.20 17.91 -33.74
C MET A 3 22.09 16.75 -33.27
N LYS A 4 21.50 15.68 -32.71
CA LYS A 4 22.26 14.51 -32.18
C LYS A 4 22.99 13.73 -33.28
N LYS A 5 22.44 13.69 -34.50
CA LYS A 5 23.03 12.97 -35.63
C LYS A 5 24.29 13.66 -36.18
N LYS A 6 24.43 14.98 -35.96
CA LYS A 6 25.57 15.76 -36.45
C LYS A 6 26.79 15.67 -35.51
N GLU A 7 26.57 15.52 -34.20
CA GLU A 7 27.66 15.30 -33.23
C GLU A 7 28.27 13.88 -33.30
N GLU A 8 27.51 12.87 -33.70
CA GLU A 8 28.03 11.49 -33.86
C GLU A 8 28.88 11.32 -35.13
N GLU A 9 28.53 12.00 -36.24
CA GLU A 9 29.36 11.96 -37.47
C GLU A 9 30.69 12.72 -37.30
N GLU A 10 30.73 13.77 -36.46
CA GLU A 10 31.95 14.54 -36.22
C GLU A 10 32.93 13.85 -35.25
N LYS A 11 32.42 12.94 -34.39
CA LYS A 11 33.26 12.09 -33.52
C LYS A 11 33.89 10.92 -34.28
N MET A 12 33.17 10.31 -35.24
CA MET A 12 33.71 9.18 -36.00
C MET A 12 34.85 9.54 -36.96
N MET A 13 35.01 10.81 -37.34
CA MET A 13 36.16 11.25 -38.15
C MET A 13 37.46 11.49 -37.36
N LYS A 14 37.44 11.50 -36.01
CA LYS A 14 38.63 11.83 -35.20
C LYS A 14 39.39 10.64 -34.62
N GLU A 15 38.85 9.43 -34.70
CA GLU A 15 39.48 8.22 -34.11
C GLU A 15 40.10 7.25 -35.13
N GLY A 16 39.97 7.53 -36.43
CA GLY A 16 40.63 6.77 -37.50
C GLY A 16 42.09 7.16 -37.69
N GLY A 17 42.98 6.86 -36.74
CA GLY A 17 44.41 7.12 -36.96
C GLY A 17 45.35 6.85 -35.78
N ARG A 18 45.63 5.56 -35.51
CA ARG A 18 46.85 4.98 -34.90
C ARG A 18 46.51 3.50 -34.60
N GLY A 19 47.09 2.50 -35.25
CA GLY A 19 48.52 2.28 -35.46
C GLY A 19 48.96 1.17 -34.49
N GLU A 20 49.15 -0.03 -35.03
CA GLU A 20 49.56 -1.28 -34.39
C GLU A 20 50.92 -1.21 -33.67
N GLU A 21 51.13 -2.14 -32.72
CA GLU A 21 52.36 -2.84 -32.27
C GLU A 21 52.16 -3.18 -30.78
N GLY A 22 52.38 -4.36 -30.21
CA GLY A 22 53.04 -5.61 -30.61
C GLY A 22 53.50 -6.30 -29.30
N GLY A 23 53.58 -7.63 -29.28
CA GLY A 23 54.46 -8.34 -28.32
C GLY A 23 53.78 -9.23 -27.27
N GLY A 24 53.77 -10.54 -27.54
CA GLY A 24 53.44 -11.58 -26.57
C GLY A 24 54.62 -12.02 -25.68
N ARG A 25 54.29 -12.79 -24.63
CA ARG A 25 55.07 -13.78 -23.84
C ARG A 25 54.14 -14.16 -22.66
N GLY A 26 53.79 -15.40 -22.30
CA GLY A 26 54.39 -16.70 -22.50
C GLY A 26 55.17 -17.15 -21.27
N ARG A 27 54.55 -17.89 -20.31
CA ARG A 27 55.03 -19.18 -19.72
C ARG A 27 54.53 -19.50 -18.27
N ARG A 28 54.07 -20.77 -18.16
CA ARG A 28 54.30 -21.84 -17.14
C ARG A 28 53.87 -21.62 -15.67
N ARG A 29 52.96 -22.43 -15.09
CA ARG A 29 53.03 -23.85 -14.61
C ARG A 29 53.96 -24.11 -13.40
N ARG A 30 53.37 -24.52 -12.25
CA ARG A 30 53.62 -25.70 -11.35
C ARG A 30 53.00 -25.41 -9.95
N ARG A 31 52.03 -26.18 -9.42
CA ARG A 31 52.00 -27.53 -8.77
C ARG A 31 52.54 -27.60 -7.32
N ALA A 32 51.60 -27.88 -6.40
CA ALA A 32 51.52 -28.97 -5.39
C ALA A 32 52.40 -29.01 -4.11
N GLY A 33 51.76 -29.52 -3.03
CA GLY A 33 52.32 -30.11 -1.78
C GLY A 33 51.72 -29.46 -0.52
N GLU A 34 50.74 -30.01 0.22
CA GLU A 34 50.65 -31.21 1.11
C GLU A 34 51.23 -31.06 2.54
N ASP A 35 50.56 -31.78 3.47
CA ASP A 35 50.83 -32.10 4.89
C ASP A 35 50.49 -31.06 5.98
N GLY A 36 49.90 -31.38 7.14
CA GLY A 36 49.46 -32.64 7.76
C GLY A 36 49.43 -32.52 9.31
N GLY A 37 48.47 -33.19 9.98
CA GLY A 37 48.45 -33.56 11.43
C GLY A 37 48.10 -32.46 12.46
N GLY A 38 47.41 -32.68 13.58
CA GLY A 38 46.92 -33.87 14.29
C GLY A 38 47.07 -33.71 15.82
N GLY A 39 46.01 -34.00 16.61
CA GLY A 39 45.99 -34.27 18.06
C GLY A 39 46.25 -33.10 19.03
N GLU A 40 45.85 -33.08 20.31
CA GLU A 40 45.09 -33.97 21.22
C GLU A 40 45.05 -33.27 22.61
N TYR A 41 43.97 -33.46 23.39
CA TYR A 41 43.89 -33.62 24.88
C TYR A 41 44.48 -32.56 25.85
N ASP A 42 44.07 -32.38 27.11
CA ASP A 42 43.09 -32.96 28.04
C ASP A 42 43.03 -32.01 29.29
N LYS A 43 41.90 -32.03 30.03
CA LYS A 43 41.78 -32.10 31.53
C LYS A 43 42.38 -31.01 32.44
N ASP A 44 41.98 -30.84 33.69
CA ASP A 44 40.86 -31.25 34.56
C ASP A 44 40.99 -30.38 35.85
N ASP A 45 40.08 -30.62 36.79
CA ASP A 45 40.17 -30.46 38.26
C ASP A 45 39.39 -29.26 38.84
N GLU A 46 38.22 -29.49 39.48
CA GLU A 46 37.98 -30.02 40.86
C GLU A 46 38.31 -28.95 41.93
N GLU A 47 37.58 -28.68 43.01
CA GLU A 47 36.70 -29.37 43.99
C GLU A 47 35.93 -28.21 44.73
N GLY A 48 34.85 -28.31 45.51
CA GLY A 48 34.31 -29.37 46.38
C GLY A 48 33.97 -28.78 47.79
N GLY A 49 32.79 -29.12 48.34
CA GLY A 49 32.39 -28.95 49.76
C GLY A 49 31.16 -28.07 50.04
N ARG A 50 30.23 -28.31 50.98
CA ARG A 50 29.75 -29.47 51.78
C ARG A 50 28.63 -28.95 52.72
N ARG A 51 27.50 -29.67 52.81
CA ARG A 51 26.59 -29.94 53.97
C ARG A 51 26.03 -28.83 54.89
N GLY A 52 24.73 -28.96 55.14
CA GLY A 52 24.03 -28.59 56.39
C GLY A 52 22.54 -28.95 56.30
N GLU A 53 22.15 -30.08 56.89
CA GLU A 53 20.77 -30.44 57.25
C GLU A 53 20.38 -29.69 58.53
N ASP A 54 19.11 -29.27 58.67
CA ASP A 54 18.40 -29.20 59.96
C ASP A 54 16.87 -29.23 59.69
N ASP A 55 16.21 -30.21 60.32
CA ASP A 55 14.76 -30.37 60.44
C ASP A 55 14.21 -29.39 61.50
N GLU A 56 13.05 -28.77 61.24
CA GLU A 56 12.03 -28.52 62.28
C GLU A 56 10.66 -28.26 61.62
N GLY A 57 9.66 -29.03 62.07
CA GLY A 57 8.31 -29.02 61.49
C GLY A 57 7.35 -28.00 62.11
N GLY A 58 6.22 -27.79 61.43
CA GLY A 58 4.96 -27.39 62.07
C GLY A 58 4.20 -26.24 61.42
N ALA A 59 2.90 -26.52 61.20
CA ALA A 59 1.76 -25.61 61.07
C ALA A 59 1.34 -25.15 59.66
N GLU A 60 0.23 -25.77 59.23
CA GLU A 60 -0.72 -25.30 58.23
C GLU A 60 -1.17 -23.85 58.46
N GLY A 61 -1.38 -23.11 57.37
CA GLY A 61 -1.98 -21.78 57.39
C GLY A 61 -2.18 -21.25 55.98
N GLU A 62 -3.40 -21.38 55.47
CA GLU A 62 -3.90 -20.91 54.18
C GLU A 62 -3.39 -19.51 53.78
N ARG A 63 -2.56 -19.44 52.74
CA ARG A 63 -2.36 -18.26 51.88
C ARG A 63 -2.04 -18.71 50.45
N GLY A 64 -3.06 -19.25 49.77
CA GLY A 64 -3.01 -19.55 48.35
C GLY A 64 -4.27 -19.02 47.68
N GLY A 65 -4.22 -17.78 47.20
CA GLY A 65 -5.37 -17.15 46.55
C GLY A 65 -5.13 -15.69 46.17
N GLY A 66 -3.97 -15.39 45.58
CA GLY A 66 -3.63 -14.04 45.12
C GLY A 66 -2.39 -13.98 44.23
N ARG A 67 -1.51 -14.98 44.30
CA ARG A 67 -0.27 -15.05 43.50
C ARG A 67 -0.45 -15.65 42.10
N GLY A 68 -1.62 -16.20 41.79
CA GLY A 68 -1.94 -16.80 40.49
C GLY A 68 -2.67 -15.86 39.54
N GLU A 69 -3.33 -14.81 40.07
CA GLU A 69 -3.95 -13.76 39.24
C GLU A 69 -2.89 -12.71 38.84
N GLU A 70 -2.04 -12.26 39.77
CA GLU A 70 -0.91 -11.36 39.43
C GLU A 70 0.10 -12.00 38.47
N GLY A 71 0.40 -13.30 38.62
CA GLY A 71 1.30 -14.00 37.69
C GLY A 71 0.69 -14.28 36.32
N GLY A 72 -0.65 -14.40 36.22
CA GLY A 72 -1.34 -14.54 34.94
C GLY A 72 -1.53 -13.21 34.20
N GLU A 73 -1.64 -12.09 34.94
CA GLU A 73 -1.62 -10.74 34.37
C GLU A 73 -0.21 -10.36 33.89
N GLU A 74 0.84 -10.66 34.65
CA GLU A 74 2.24 -10.39 34.26
C GLU A 74 2.69 -11.26 33.06
N GLU A 75 2.32 -12.54 33.02
CA GLU A 75 2.56 -13.41 31.84
C GLU A 75 1.75 -12.96 30.60
N ALA A 76 0.53 -12.46 30.77
CA ALA A 76 -0.28 -11.93 29.67
C ALA A 76 0.24 -10.59 29.14
N GLU A 77 0.73 -9.71 30.03
CA GLU A 77 1.39 -8.46 29.66
C GLU A 77 2.70 -8.72 28.91
N ASP A 78 3.52 -9.67 29.36
CA ASP A 78 4.74 -10.09 28.68
C ASP A 78 4.44 -10.70 27.29
N GLU A 79 3.41 -11.54 27.17
CA GLU A 79 2.99 -12.12 25.89
C GLU A 79 2.44 -11.05 24.91
N GLU A 80 1.68 -10.08 25.42
CA GLU A 80 1.16 -8.96 24.63
C GLU A 80 2.29 -8.00 24.18
N GLN A 81 3.29 -7.79 25.03
CA GLN A 81 4.47 -7.00 24.73
C GLN A 81 5.40 -7.68 23.71
N GLU A 82 5.64 -9.00 23.83
CA GLU A 82 6.43 -9.77 22.86
C GLU A 82 5.74 -9.76 21.48
N LYS A 83 4.40 -9.95 21.46
CA LYS A 83 3.60 -9.92 20.24
C LYS A 83 3.66 -8.55 19.56
N MET A 84 3.61 -7.46 20.34
CA MET A 84 3.76 -6.10 19.84
C MET A 84 5.15 -5.87 19.23
N GLU A 85 6.21 -6.37 19.87
CA GLU A 85 7.58 -6.24 19.37
C GLU A 85 7.80 -7.01 18.06
N VAL A 86 7.26 -8.23 17.94
CA VAL A 86 7.31 -9.01 16.70
C VAL A 86 6.54 -8.33 15.56
N GLU A 87 5.38 -7.75 15.86
CA GLU A 87 4.58 -6.98 14.89
C GLU A 87 5.33 -5.72 14.42
N GLU A 88 6.02 -5.01 15.32
CA GLU A 88 6.86 -3.85 15.00
C GLU A 88 8.03 -4.23 14.07
N ARG A 89 8.80 -5.26 14.44
CA ARG A 89 9.95 -5.73 13.66
C ARG A 89 9.54 -6.17 12.25
N THR A 90 8.42 -6.89 12.14
CA THR A 90 7.87 -7.34 10.84
C THR A 90 7.41 -6.14 10.00
N GLY A 91 6.76 -5.16 10.63
CA GLY A 91 6.34 -3.91 9.99
C GLY A 91 7.53 -3.10 9.45
N MET A 92 8.64 -3.02 10.19
CA MET A 92 9.87 -2.36 9.73
C MET A 92 10.45 -3.01 8.48
N ILE A 93 10.57 -4.35 8.47
CA ILE A 93 11.10 -5.10 7.32
C ILE A 93 10.20 -4.90 6.10
N LEU A 94 8.88 -5.02 6.26
CA LEU A 94 7.93 -4.77 5.19
C LEU A 94 8.04 -3.33 4.65
N GLY A 95 8.16 -2.34 5.53
CA GLY A 95 8.37 -0.95 5.15
C GLY A 95 9.63 -0.74 4.30
N LEU A 96 10.76 -1.31 4.74
CA LEU A 96 12.04 -1.21 4.03
C LEU A 96 12.02 -1.88 2.66
N LEU A 97 11.35 -3.03 2.52
CA LEU A 97 11.28 -3.78 1.25
C LEU A 97 10.23 -3.23 0.27
N THR A 98 9.16 -2.61 0.78
CA THR A 98 8.06 -2.11 -0.04
C THR A 98 8.51 -1.00 -1.00
N GLY A 99 9.40 -0.10 -0.57
CA GLY A 99 9.90 0.99 -1.42
C GLY A 99 10.60 0.48 -2.70
N PRO A 100 11.68 -0.30 -2.56
CA PRO A 100 12.40 -0.90 -3.70
C PRO A 100 11.52 -1.78 -4.59
N LEU A 101 10.64 -2.60 -4.00
CA LEU A 101 9.73 -3.47 -4.75
C LEU A 101 8.86 -2.68 -5.74
N TRP A 102 8.23 -1.60 -5.27
CA TRP A 102 7.39 -0.74 -6.10
C TRP A 102 8.18 -0.01 -7.18
N SER A 103 9.38 0.47 -6.85
CA SER A 103 10.25 1.12 -7.83
C SER A 103 10.64 0.15 -8.95
N ALA A 104 11.01 -1.09 -8.60
CA ALA A 104 11.35 -2.12 -9.57
C ALA A 104 10.16 -2.47 -10.48
N GLN A 105 8.97 -2.66 -9.91
CA GLN A 105 7.75 -2.94 -10.68
C GLN A 105 7.39 -1.80 -11.64
N ALA A 106 7.43 -0.55 -11.18
CA ALA A 106 7.11 0.61 -12.01
C ALA A 106 8.10 0.77 -13.19
N THR A 107 9.40 0.61 -12.92
CA THR A 107 10.42 0.62 -13.97
C THR A 107 10.20 -0.52 -14.97
N LEU A 108 9.98 -1.76 -14.48
CA LEU A 108 9.73 -2.92 -15.33
C LEU A 108 8.54 -2.70 -16.28
N VAL A 109 7.39 -2.28 -15.76
CA VAL A 109 6.17 -2.05 -16.56
C VAL A 109 6.38 -0.92 -17.57
N THR A 110 7.07 0.15 -17.18
CA THR A 110 7.38 1.28 -18.08
C THR A 110 8.29 0.83 -19.23
N THR A 111 9.39 0.16 -18.91
CA THR A 111 10.36 -0.33 -19.90
C THR A 111 9.71 -1.31 -20.86
N MET A 112 8.91 -2.26 -20.37
CA MET A 112 8.15 -3.19 -21.21
C MET A 112 7.18 -2.45 -22.15
N GLY A 113 6.51 -1.41 -21.65
CA GLY A 113 5.64 -0.55 -22.47
C GLY A 113 6.40 0.18 -23.57
N ILE A 114 7.58 0.73 -23.27
CA ILE A 114 8.44 1.44 -24.24
C ILE A 114 8.95 0.47 -25.32
N MET A 115 9.47 -0.70 -24.92
CA MET A 115 9.96 -1.71 -25.85
C MET A 115 8.84 -2.23 -26.77
N HIS A 116 7.64 -2.40 -26.23
CA HIS A 116 6.47 -2.77 -27.03
C HIS A 116 6.09 -1.69 -28.05
N ALA A 117 6.12 -0.41 -27.66
CA ALA A 117 5.85 0.71 -28.57
C ALA A 117 6.86 0.75 -29.73
N GLN A 118 8.15 0.57 -29.43
CA GLN A 118 9.22 0.52 -30.42
C GLN A 118 9.04 -0.66 -31.40
N ARG A 119 8.69 -1.85 -30.88
CA ARG A 119 8.47 -3.05 -31.71
C ARG A 119 7.32 -2.89 -32.70
N ILE A 120 6.26 -2.17 -32.32
CA ILE A 120 5.08 -1.94 -33.18
C ILE A 120 5.28 -0.70 -34.09
N HIS A 121 6.45 -0.05 -34.05
CA HIS A 121 6.72 1.22 -34.74
C HIS A 121 5.64 2.28 -34.44
N ASN A 122 5.09 2.26 -33.22
CA ASN A 122 4.11 3.24 -32.81
C ASN A 122 4.83 4.45 -32.20
N TYR A 123 4.67 5.61 -32.83
CA TYR A 123 5.31 6.86 -32.42
C TYR A 123 4.70 7.46 -31.13
N ASP A 124 3.51 7.00 -30.72
CA ASP A 124 2.85 7.45 -29.49
C ASP A 124 3.21 6.52 -28.30
N THR A 125 4.45 6.63 -27.84
CA THR A 125 4.96 5.85 -26.70
C THR A 125 4.16 6.12 -25.43
N ASP A 126 3.69 7.36 -25.24
CA ASP A 126 2.92 7.79 -24.08
C ASP A 126 1.59 7.04 -23.97
N ALA A 127 0.86 6.90 -25.08
CA ALA A 127 -0.39 6.15 -25.10
C ALA A 127 -0.19 4.65 -24.83
N VAL A 128 0.94 4.07 -25.26
CA VAL A 128 1.26 2.66 -24.99
C VAL A 128 1.60 2.46 -23.51
N VAL A 129 2.46 3.31 -22.94
CA VAL A 129 2.82 3.24 -21.52
C VAL A 129 1.60 3.43 -20.63
N ASN A 130 0.69 4.37 -20.95
CA ASN A 130 -0.57 4.54 -20.22
C ASN A 130 -1.44 3.28 -20.21
N LYS A 131 -1.50 2.53 -21.32
CA LYS A 131 -2.26 1.27 -21.37
C LYS A 131 -1.63 0.19 -20.51
N PHE A 132 -0.32 0.03 -20.58
CA PHE A 132 0.41 -0.94 -19.76
C PHE A 132 0.26 -0.63 -18.27
N MET A 133 0.40 0.63 -17.88
CA MET A 133 0.16 1.09 -16.51
C MET A 133 -1.29 0.88 -16.07
N GLY A 134 -2.28 1.22 -16.91
CA GLY A 134 -3.69 1.02 -16.60
C GLY A 134 -4.04 -0.45 -16.37
N ILE A 135 -3.49 -1.36 -17.19
CA ILE A 135 -3.66 -2.82 -17.01
C ILE A 135 -2.96 -3.30 -15.73
N PHE A 136 -1.72 -2.87 -15.50
CA PHE A 136 -0.99 -3.21 -14.26
C PHE A 136 -1.76 -2.77 -13.02
N TYR A 137 -2.25 -1.53 -12.99
CA TYR A 137 -3.05 -1.01 -11.88
C TYR A 137 -4.37 -1.74 -11.70
N ALA A 138 -5.00 -2.20 -12.79
CA ALA A 138 -6.22 -2.99 -12.69
C ALA A 138 -5.97 -4.34 -11.99
N PHE A 139 -4.88 -5.03 -12.33
CA PHE A 139 -4.48 -6.25 -11.62
C PHE A 139 -4.06 -5.95 -10.18
N TYR A 140 -3.30 -4.89 -9.95
CA TYR A 140 -2.92 -4.46 -8.60
C TYR A 140 -4.15 -4.23 -7.72
N GLN A 141 -5.14 -3.47 -8.21
CA GLN A 141 -6.35 -3.16 -7.44
C GLN A 141 -7.34 -4.32 -7.37
N SER A 142 -7.22 -5.32 -8.25
CA SER A 142 -7.97 -6.58 -8.10
C SER A 142 -7.60 -7.32 -6.81
N SER A 143 -6.42 -7.07 -6.22
CA SER A 143 -6.07 -7.60 -4.89
C SER A 143 -7.04 -7.18 -3.79
N GLN A 144 -7.65 -5.99 -3.91
CA GLN A 144 -8.71 -5.52 -3.01
C GLN A 144 -10.00 -6.30 -3.17
N ILE A 145 -10.22 -6.96 -4.31
CA ILE A 145 -11.38 -7.82 -4.54
C ILE A 145 -11.14 -9.16 -3.86
N TRP A 146 -10.08 -9.85 -4.28
CA TRP A 146 -9.78 -11.21 -3.81
C TRP A 146 -9.43 -11.25 -2.32
N GLY A 147 -8.61 -10.31 -1.84
CA GLY A 147 -8.23 -10.25 -0.43
C GLY A 147 -9.44 -10.06 0.48
N ASN A 148 -10.35 -9.14 0.13
CA ASN A 148 -11.54 -8.90 0.93
C ASN A 148 -12.59 -10.02 0.80
N ILE A 149 -12.65 -10.75 -0.33
CA ILE A 149 -13.48 -11.96 -0.45
C ILE A 149 -12.97 -13.08 0.47
N ILE A 150 -11.66 -13.30 0.52
CA ILE A 150 -11.04 -14.29 1.41
C ILE A 150 -11.36 -13.94 2.87
N THR A 151 -11.11 -12.68 3.26
CA THR A 151 -11.40 -12.18 4.60
C THR A 151 -12.89 -12.33 4.94
N ALA A 152 -13.79 -11.94 4.04
CA ALA A 152 -15.23 -12.10 4.22
C ALA A 152 -15.61 -13.57 4.46
N THR A 153 -15.14 -14.48 3.62
CA THR A 153 -15.49 -15.91 3.71
C THR A 153 -15.05 -16.53 5.03
N VAL A 154 -13.81 -16.23 5.45
CA VAL A 154 -13.24 -16.73 6.71
C VAL A 154 -13.98 -16.17 7.92
N LEU A 155 -14.32 -14.88 7.90
CA LEU A 155 -14.99 -14.21 9.01
C LEU A 155 -16.48 -14.54 9.09
N PHE A 156 -17.15 -14.85 7.98
CA PHE A 156 -18.59 -15.14 7.95
C PHE A 156 -18.96 -16.58 8.27
N ASN A 157 -18.01 -17.52 8.15
CA ASN A 157 -18.25 -18.94 8.42
C ASN A 157 -18.10 -19.33 9.89
N ASN A 158 -17.70 -18.41 10.78
CA ASN A 158 -17.61 -18.68 12.21
C ASN A 158 -18.88 -18.18 12.93
N ASP A 159 -19.68 -19.12 13.43
CA ASP A 159 -21.08 -18.95 13.88
C ASP A 159 -21.29 -18.07 15.13
N THR A 160 -20.25 -17.43 15.67
CA THR A 160 -20.34 -16.71 16.95
C THR A 160 -20.92 -15.30 16.83
N VAL A 161 -21.17 -14.78 15.63
CA VAL A 161 -21.60 -13.37 15.45
C VAL A 161 -23.06 -13.26 15.04
N GLN A 162 -23.90 -13.33 16.06
CA GLN A 162 -25.35 -13.13 15.99
C GLN A 162 -25.73 -11.64 16.03
N ALA A 163 -25.07 -10.81 15.23
CA ALA A 163 -25.56 -9.47 14.92
C ALA A 163 -26.18 -9.50 13.51
N TYR A 164 -27.51 -9.48 13.43
CA TYR A 164 -28.24 -9.41 12.17
C TYR A 164 -27.78 -8.18 11.37
N ASN A 165 -27.00 -8.41 10.31
CA ASN A 165 -26.64 -7.39 9.33
C ASN A 165 -27.26 -7.78 7.97
N PRO A 166 -28.18 -6.98 7.41
CA PRO A 166 -28.90 -7.31 6.19
C PRO A 166 -27.97 -7.47 4.98
N VAL A 167 -26.82 -6.81 4.97
CA VAL A 167 -25.81 -6.93 3.91
C VAL A 167 -25.07 -8.27 4.00
N VAL A 168 -24.78 -8.72 5.22
CA VAL A 168 -24.14 -10.02 5.49
C VAL A 168 -25.05 -11.17 5.06
N GLU A 169 -26.36 -11.04 5.29
CA GLU A 169 -27.35 -12.02 4.87
C GLU A 169 -27.48 -12.13 3.35
N VAL A 170 -27.42 -11.00 2.63
CA VAL A 170 -27.40 -10.99 1.15
C VAL A 170 -26.14 -11.69 0.62
N TRP A 171 -24.98 -11.45 1.22
CA TRP A 171 -23.73 -12.10 0.82
C TRP A 171 -23.68 -13.58 1.17
N ARG A 172 -24.15 -13.98 2.37
CA ARG A 172 -24.31 -15.38 2.75
C ARG A 172 -25.17 -16.10 1.72
N LYS A 173 -26.29 -15.49 1.33
CA LYS A 173 -27.20 -16.03 0.30
C LYS A 173 -26.60 -16.04 -1.11
N ALA A 174 -25.80 -15.04 -1.48
CA ALA A 174 -25.08 -15.03 -2.75
C ALA A 174 -23.98 -16.11 -2.80
N ALA A 175 -23.24 -16.30 -1.69
CA ALA A 175 -22.23 -17.35 -1.56
C ALA A 175 -22.85 -18.75 -1.61
N THR A 176 -24.00 -18.97 -0.97
CA THR A 176 -24.74 -20.23 -1.09
C THR A 176 -25.36 -20.41 -2.49
N ALA A 177 -25.80 -19.34 -3.14
CA ALA A 177 -26.34 -19.37 -4.51
C ALA A 177 -25.28 -19.64 -5.59
N LEU A 178 -23.98 -19.45 -5.29
CA LEU A 178 -22.89 -19.91 -6.15
C LEU A 178 -22.67 -21.43 -6.05
N ASN A 179 -23.13 -22.08 -4.97
CA ASN A 179 -23.09 -23.54 -4.79
C ASN A 179 -24.39 -24.24 -5.21
N GLU A 180 -25.53 -23.57 -5.18
CA GLU A 180 -26.78 -24.09 -5.71
C GLU A 180 -27.32 -23.17 -6.81
N SER A 181 -27.24 -23.66 -8.04
CA SER A 181 -27.96 -23.07 -9.17
C SER A 181 -29.45 -23.21 -8.93
N THR A 182 -30.09 -22.23 -8.28
CA THR A 182 -31.45 -21.72 -8.49
C THR A 182 -31.94 -20.92 -7.28
N ALA A 183 -32.84 -19.96 -7.54
CA ALA A 183 -33.63 -19.18 -6.58
C ALA A 183 -33.10 -17.79 -6.14
N ILE A 184 -32.73 -16.94 -7.09
CA ILE A 184 -32.78 -15.48 -6.89
C ILE A 184 -34.16 -14.97 -7.35
N SER A 185 -35.17 -14.94 -6.48
CA SER A 185 -36.27 -13.96 -6.64
C SER A 185 -37.18 -13.69 -5.42
N ALA A 186 -37.16 -14.47 -4.35
CA ALA A 186 -38.31 -14.45 -3.42
C ALA A 186 -38.16 -13.70 -2.08
N TYR A 187 -37.08 -12.96 -1.80
CA TYR A 187 -36.83 -12.51 -0.41
C TYR A 187 -36.40 -11.04 -0.20
N ILE A 188 -36.70 -10.14 -1.13
CA ILE A 188 -36.49 -8.69 -0.93
C ILE A 188 -37.50 -8.10 0.10
N TYR A 189 -38.51 -8.86 0.57
CA TYR A 189 -39.51 -8.36 1.51
C TYR A 189 -39.94 -9.41 2.55
N SER A 190 -39.15 -9.60 3.60
CA SER A 190 -39.70 -10.05 4.88
C SER A 190 -38.85 -9.57 6.06
N ARG A 191 -39.46 -8.70 6.87
CA ARG A 191 -38.99 -8.37 8.22
C ARG A 191 -39.40 -9.50 9.17
N PRO A 192 -38.52 -10.04 10.03
CA PRO A 192 -38.97 -10.65 11.26
C PRO A 192 -39.30 -9.55 12.26
N SER A 193 -40.58 -9.39 12.54
CA SER A 193 -41.09 -8.59 13.65
C SER A 193 -40.91 -9.34 14.96
N SER A 194 -39.80 -9.09 15.67
CA SER A 194 -39.69 -9.05 17.14
C SER A 194 -38.22 -9.16 17.56
N LEU A 195 -37.59 -8.03 17.86
CA LEU A 195 -36.45 -8.01 18.76
C LEU A 195 -36.61 -6.79 19.66
N SER A 196 -36.83 -7.03 20.96
CA SER A 196 -37.00 -5.99 21.95
C SER A 196 -35.69 -5.24 22.13
N TYR A 197 -35.68 -3.99 21.70
CA TYR A 197 -34.58 -3.04 21.89
C TYR A 197 -34.54 -2.60 23.36
N SER A 198 -33.66 -3.21 24.16
CA SER A 198 -33.35 -2.66 25.49
C SER A 198 -32.49 -1.42 25.31
N SER A 199 -32.91 -0.34 25.96
CA SER A 199 -32.52 1.03 25.69
C SER A 199 -31.58 1.52 26.78
N GLN A 200 -30.27 1.43 26.54
CA GLN A 200 -29.26 2.31 27.15
C GLN A 200 -28.21 2.64 26.07
N PHE A 201 -28.53 3.64 25.24
CA PHE A 201 -27.74 4.06 24.08
C PHE A 201 -26.96 5.34 24.45
N THR A 202 -25.70 5.20 24.87
CA THR A 202 -24.77 6.33 24.95
C THR A 202 -24.24 6.60 23.52
N TRP A 203 -24.44 7.83 23.04
CA TRP A 203 -24.26 8.20 21.65
C TRP A 203 -22.81 8.06 21.15
N LYS A 204 -22.48 6.96 20.46
CA LYS A 204 -21.23 6.83 19.68
C LYS A 204 -21.31 7.80 18.48
N LYS A 205 -20.58 8.91 18.53
CA LYS A 205 -20.51 9.87 17.41
C LYS A 205 -19.64 9.27 16.29
N CYS A 206 -20.25 8.65 15.28
CA CYS A 206 -19.56 8.12 14.10
C CYS A 206 -19.30 9.21 13.03
N GLY A 207 -18.47 8.88 12.04
CA GLY A 207 -18.15 9.74 10.90
C GLY A 207 -17.22 10.90 11.25
N ALA A 208 -17.47 12.08 10.69
CA ALA A 208 -16.62 13.25 10.90
C ALA A 208 -16.44 13.60 12.39
N LYS A 209 -17.49 13.45 13.20
CA LYS A 209 -17.49 13.79 14.63
C LYS A 209 -16.81 12.74 15.52
N PHE A 210 -16.28 11.67 14.94
CA PHE A 210 -15.52 10.67 15.69
C PHE A 210 -14.19 11.27 16.17
N CYS A 211 -13.93 11.15 17.47
CA CYS A 211 -12.67 11.58 18.07
C CYS A 211 -12.28 10.61 19.19
N ASP A 212 -11.08 10.07 19.10
CA ASP A 212 -10.52 9.03 19.98
C ASP A 212 -9.51 9.63 20.97
N LEU A 213 -9.70 10.91 21.34
CA LEU A 213 -8.75 11.65 22.17
C LEU A 213 -8.96 11.33 23.65
N PRO A 214 -7.91 10.92 24.39
CA PRO A 214 -8.00 10.59 25.82
C PRO A 214 -8.35 11.79 26.73
N PHE A 215 -8.46 13.01 26.17
CA PHE A 215 -8.82 14.24 26.88
C PHE A 215 -10.20 14.80 26.52
N ALA A 216 -10.97 14.12 25.67
CA ALA A 216 -12.32 14.54 25.34
C ALA A 216 -13.31 14.09 26.43
N ASP A 217 -13.61 15.04 27.34
CA ASP A 217 -14.60 15.00 28.43
C ASP A 217 -14.16 14.34 29.76
N PRO A 218 -13.82 15.11 30.82
CA PRO A 218 -13.51 14.60 32.17
C PRO A 218 -14.75 14.09 32.96
N GLY A 219 -15.79 13.64 32.27
CA GLY A 219 -17.04 13.16 32.86
C GLY A 219 -17.75 12.05 32.07
N ALA A 220 -17.14 11.54 31.01
CA ALA A 220 -17.62 10.33 30.35
C ALA A 220 -16.96 9.13 31.00
N GLU A 221 -17.68 8.49 31.92
CA GLU A 221 -17.34 7.17 32.45
C GLU A 221 -17.14 6.22 31.27
N TYR A 222 -15.89 5.84 31.01
CA TYR A 222 -15.53 4.85 30.00
C TYR A 222 -15.88 3.47 30.53
N HIS A 223 -17.17 3.12 30.46
CA HIS A 223 -17.59 1.74 30.56
C HIS A 223 -17.53 1.13 29.16
N ASP A 224 -16.51 0.28 28.95
CA ASP A 224 -16.42 -0.62 27.79
C ASP A 224 -17.49 -1.73 27.91
N TYR A 225 -18.76 -1.33 27.85
CA TYR A 225 -19.89 -2.24 27.86
C TYR A 225 -20.70 -2.02 26.58
N ASN A 226 -20.20 -2.59 25.47
CA ASN A 226 -21.03 -3.05 24.36
C ASN A 226 -20.41 -4.27 23.66
N PRO A 227 -21.13 -5.40 23.55
CA PRO A 227 -20.61 -6.70 23.09
C PRO A 227 -20.47 -6.82 21.56
N ILE A 228 -20.05 -5.75 20.88
CA ILE A 228 -19.63 -5.81 19.45
C ILE A 228 -18.10 -5.73 19.34
N VAL A 229 -17.39 -6.09 20.41
CA VAL A 229 -16.10 -6.76 20.30
C VAL A 229 -16.40 -8.25 20.32
N ALA A 230 -17.00 -8.75 19.24
CA ALA A 230 -16.70 -10.12 18.88
C ALA A 230 -15.20 -10.08 18.53
N GLY A 231 -14.36 -10.36 19.52
CA GLY A 231 -12.97 -10.71 19.24
C GLY A 231 -13.02 -11.75 18.13
N ILE A 232 -12.31 -11.49 17.04
CA ILE A 232 -12.20 -12.48 15.98
C ILE A 232 -11.64 -13.73 16.65
N SER A 233 -12.38 -14.84 16.61
CA SER A 233 -11.92 -16.10 17.21
C SER A 233 -10.51 -16.40 16.71
N ASP A 234 -9.63 -16.86 17.61
CA ASP A 234 -8.24 -17.17 17.25
C ASP A 234 -8.18 -18.16 16.08
N ASP A 235 -9.15 -19.07 15.96
CA ASP A 235 -9.28 -19.98 14.81
C ASP A 235 -9.41 -19.22 13.48
N SER A 236 -10.26 -18.18 13.43
CA SER A 236 -10.43 -17.34 12.24
C SER A 236 -9.18 -16.52 11.94
N ARG A 237 -8.50 -16.01 12.98
CA ARG A 237 -7.23 -15.26 12.83
C ARG A 237 -6.15 -16.15 12.22
N HIS A 238 -5.91 -17.33 12.78
CA HIS A 238 -4.89 -18.26 12.30
C HIS A 238 -5.23 -18.79 10.90
N MET A 239 -6.50 -19.09 10.62
CA MET A 239 -6.93 -19.49 9.28
C MET A 239 -6.66 -18.38 8.25
N LEU A 240 -6.97 -17.12 8.58
CA LEU A 240 -6.74 -15.99 7.68
C LEU A 240 -5.24 -15.78 7.40
N LEU A 241 -4.42 -15.81 8.45
CA LEU A 241 -2.96 -15.70 8.33
C LEU A 241 -2.38 -16.84 7.48
N GLY A 242 -2.84 -18.08 7.70
CA GLY A 242 -2.41 -19.25 6.94
C GLY A 242 -2.75 -19.15 5.45
N VAL A 243 -3.98 -18.74 5.11
CA VAL A 243 -4.38 -18.55 3.71
C VAL A 243 -3.55 -17.47 3.03
N TYR A 244 -3.35 -16.31 3.68
CA TYR A 244 -2.53 -15.24 3.11
C TYR A 244 -1.06 -15.64 2.93
N LEU A 245 -0.50 -16.42 3.86
CA LEU A 245 0.86 -16.94 3.75
C LEU A 245 1.00 -17.85 2.53
N ILE A 246 0.07 -18.78 2.32
CA ILE A 246 0.06 -19.68 1.16
C ILE A 246 -0.06 -18.87 -0.14
N CYS A 247 -0.98 -17.89 -0.19
CA CYS A 247 -1.12 -17.00 -1.34
C CYS A 247 0.17 -16.21 -1.63
N GLY A 248 0.86 -15.73 -0.59
CA GLY A 248 2.15 -15.04 -0.71
C GLY A 248 3.25 -15.91 -1.29
N ILE A 249 3.39 -17.15 -0.78
CA ILE A 249 4.36 -18.14 -1.29
C ILE A 249 4.05 -18.49 -2.75
N MET A 250 2.79 -18.75 -3.07
CA MET A 250 2.35 -19.01 -4.45
C MET A 250 2.67 -17.83 -5.36
N GLY A 251 2.42 -16.59 -4.92
CA GLY A 251 2.78 -15.39 -5.66
C GLY A 251 4.28 -15.29 -5.95
N ALA A 252 5.12 -15.60 -4.96
CA ALA A 252 6.58 -15.62 -5.14
C ALA A 252 7.03 -16.68 -6.15
N ILE A 253 6.45 -17.90 -6.08
CA ILE A 253 6.74 -18.98 -7.03
C ILE A 253 6.35 -18.56 -8.46
N ILE A 254 5.17 -17.96 -8.64
CA ILE A 254 4.70 -17.48 -9.94
C ILE A 254 5.64 -16.43 -10.52
N ILE A 255 6.09 -15.46 -9.71
CA ILE A 255 7.04 -14.44 -10.16
C ILE A 255 8.36 -15.09 -10.57
N VAL A 256 8.92 -16.01 -9.77
CA VAL A 256 10.20 -16.67 -10.12
C VAL A 256 10.07 -17.55 -11.37
N ALA A 257 8.93 -18.20 -11.57
CA ALA A 257 8.71 -19.11 -12.69
C ALA A 257 8.35 -18.41 -14.01
N LEU A 258 7.58 -17.31 -13.95
CA LEU A 258 7.04 -16.64 -15.15
C LEU A 258 7.77 -15.35 -15.51
N LEU A 259 8.52 -14.73 -14.60
CA LEU A 259 9.28 -13.53 -14.93
C LEU A 259 10.53 -13.94 -15.72
N ASP A 260 10.43 -13.85 -17.05
CA ASP A 260 11.55 -14.13 -17.94
C ASP A 260 12.76 -13.28 -17.55
N LYS A 261 13.90 -13.96 -17.35
CA LYS A 261 15.22 -13.33 -17.35
C LYS A 261 15.59 -12.99 -18.80
N GLU A 262 14.84 -12.12 -19.47
CA GLU A 262 15.39 -11.57 -20.71
C GLU A 262 16.58 -10.69 -20.33
N GLY A 263 17.77 -11.17 -20.70
CA GLY A 263 19.01 -10.45 -20.56
C GLY A 263 18.90 -9.14 -21.31
N HIS A 264 18.77 -8.05 -20.55
CA HIS A 264 18.99 -6.71 -21.07
C HIS A 264 20.32 -6.73 -21.84
N LYS A 265 20.25 -6.50 -23.15
CA LYS A 265 21.37 -5.84 -23.79
C LYS A 265 21.46 -4.48 -23.10
N GLU A 266 22.48 -4.32 -22.29
CA GLU A 266 22.89 -3.08 -21.66
C GLU A 266 23.09 -2.01 -22.74
N GLU A 267 22.03 -1.36 -23.20
CA GLU A 267 22.15 -0.04 -23.81
C GLU A 267 22.43 0.96 -22.68
N SER A 268 23.70 1.00 -22.27
CA SER A 268 24.39 2.15 -21.69
C SER A 268 23.59 3.01 -20.69
N TYR A 269 22.99 2.40 -19.68
CA TYR A 269 22.99 2.99 -18.33
C TYR A 269 24.15 2.31 -17.61
N GLY A 270 25.33 2.93 -17.72
CA GLY A 270 26.57 2.37 -17.16
C GLY A 270 26.39 1.96 -15.71
N ASN A 271 27.13 0.91 -15.31
CA ASN A 271 27.28 0.40 -13.94
C ASN A 271 27.34 1.53 -12.89
N LEU A 272 26.17 2.05 -12.49
CA LEU A 272 26.07 3.09 -11.49
C LEU A 272 26.18 2.40 -10.15
N SER A 273 27.22 2.75 -9.40
CA SER A 273 27.40 2.28 -8.03
C SER A 273 26.16 2.62 -7.20
N SER A 274 25.80 1.81 -6.19
CA SER A 274 24.67 2.09 -5.28
C SER A 274 24.73 3.50 -4.68
N ARG A 275 25.94 4.05 -4.52
CA ARG A 275 26.16 5.44 -4.08
C ARG A 275 25.75 6.47 -5.13
N GLU A 276 25.99 6.19 -6.40
CA GLU A 276 25.61 7.06 -7.51
C GLU A 276 24.11 7.03 -7.74
N LEU A 277 23.45 5.88 -7.55
CA LEU A 277 21.99 5.77 -7.57
C LEU A 277 21.36 6.55 -6.41
N CYS A 278 21.89 6.40 -5.19
CA CYS A 278 21.44 7.18 -4.02
C CYS A 278 21.62 8.68 -4.25
N LEU A 279 22.79 9.09 -4.76
CA LEU A 279 23.08 10.49 -5.08
C LEU A 279 22.19 11.01 -6.21
N ALA A 280 21.85 10.17 -7.19
CA ALA A 280 20.91 10.52 -8.25
C ALA A 280 19.50 10.78 -7.70
N THR A 281 19.03 9.96 -6.75
CA THR A 281 17.76 10.19 -6.05
C THR A 281 17.80 11.49 -5.25
N VAL A 282 18.85 11.74 -4.45
CA VAL A 282 18.99 13.00 -3.69
C VAL A 282 19.00 14.22 -4.63
N ARG A 283 19.72 14.12 -5.76
CA ARG A 283 19.72 15.18 -6.78
C ARG A 283 18.34 15.37 -7.41
N MET A 284 17.57 14.30 -7.58
CA MET A 284 16.19 14.36 -8.07
C MET A 284 15.27 15.12 -7.10
N LEU A 285 15.42 14.91 -5.79
CA LEU A 285 14.65 15.64 -4.76
C LEU A 285 14.95 17.15 -4.76
N CYS A 286 16.13 17.55 -5.23
CA CYS A 286 16.52 18.94 -5.40
C CYS A 286 16.06 19.54 -6.74
N ASP A 287 15.53 18.73 -7.67
CA ASP A 287 15.02 19.24 -8.95
C ASP A 287 13.74 20.07 -8.68
N PRO A 288 13.67 21.34 -9.10
CA PRO A 288 12.50 22.19 -8.89
C PRO A 288 11.21 21.60 -9.48
N LYS A 289 11.30 20.77 -10.54
CA LYS A 289 10.14 20.06 -11.11
C LYS A 289 9.63 18.98 -10.18
N CYS A 290 10.56 18.21 -9.59
CA CYS A 290 10.22 17.19 -8.60
C CYS A 290 9.59 17.86 -7.37
N GLN A 291 10.16 18.97 -6.91
CA GLN A 291 9.68 19.71 -5.74
C GLN A 291 8.25 20.21 -5.86
N LEU A 292 7.83 20.71 -7.03
CA LEU A 292 6.43 21.08 -7.26
C LEU A 292 5.49 19.88 -7.39
N LEU A 293 5.99 18.68 -7.72
CA LEU A 293 5.19 17.45 -7.76
C LEU A 293 5.03 16.78 -6.40
N MET A 294 5.95 17.03 -5.45
CA MET A 294 5.92 16.38 -4.12
C MET A 294 4.60 16.58 -3.38
N PRO A 295 4.00 17.79 -3.32
CA PRO A 295 2.73 17.99 -2.61
C PRO A 295 1.62 17.10 -3.15
N LEU A 296 1.54 16.95 -4.48
CA LEU A 296 0.56 16.10 -5.14
C LEU A 296 0.70 14.66 -4.71
N VAL A 297 1.91 14.11 -4.76
CA VAL A 297 2.18 12.71 -4.40
C VAL A 297 1.94 12.46 -2.90
N LEU A 298 2.31 13.42 -2.05
CA LEU A 298 2.05 13.36 -0.61
C LEU A 298 0.55 13.35 -0.31
N PHE A 299 -0.24 14.17 -1.03
CA PHE A 299 -1.69 14.15 -0.95
C PHE A 299 -2.30 12.79 -1.34
N LEU A 300 -1.76 12.11 -2.37
CA LEU A 300 -2.22 10.76 -2.74
C LEU A 300 -2.01 9.77 -1.61
N GLY A 301 -0.85 9.81 -0.96
CA GLY A 301 -0.56 8.98 0.22
C GLY A 301 -1.47 9.29 1.40
N LEU A 302 -1.72 10.57 1.68
CA LEU A 302 -2.66 11.00 2.73
C LEU A 302 -4.08 10.47 2.46
N GLN A 303 -4.55 10.55 1.21
CA GLN A 303 -5.85 10.04 0.80
C GLN A 303 -5.95 8.53 0.99
N GLN A 304 -4.92 7.77 0.60
CA GLN A 304 -4.88 6.32 0.78
C GLN A 304 -4.88 5.93 2.26
N GLY A 305 -4.07 6.59 3.10
CA GLY A 305 -4.04 6.35 4.53
C GLY A 305 -5.38 6.69 5.22
N PHE A 306 -6.01 7.80 4.82
CA PHE A 306 -7.34 8.17 5.32
C PHE A 306 -8.41 7.11 4.95
N LEU A 307 -8.37 6.58 3.73
CA LEU A 307 -9.30 5.54 3.29
C LEU A 307 -9.15 4.26 4.13
N PHE A 308 -7.93 3.70 4.21
CA PHE A 308 -7.71 2.41 4.86
C PHE A 308 -7.70 2.48 6.39
N GLY A 309 -7.36 3.64 6.96
CA GLY A 309 -7.37 3.86 8.41
C GLY A 309 -8.68 4.46 8.92
N ASP A 310 -8.96 5.72 8.56
CA ASP A 310 -10.01 6.50 9.20
C ASP A 310 -11.41 6.27 8.62
N PHE A 311 -11.54 6.10 7.31
CA PHE A 311 -12.83 5.85 6.67
C PHE A 311 -13.41 4.50 7.09
N THR A 312 -12.60 3.44 7.00
CA THR A 312 -12.98 2.08 7.44
C THR A 312 -13.27 2.02 8.95
N LYS A 313 -12.44 2.65 9.81
CA LYS A 313 -12.65 2.67 11.27
C LYS A 313 -13.84 3.54 11.69
N SER A 314 -13.85 4.80 11.28
CA SER A 314 -14.70 5.83 11.88
C SER A 314 -16.07 5.99 11.21
N TYR A 315 -16.17 5.67 9.90
CA TYR A 315 -17.43 5.72 9.17
C TYR A 315 -18.05 4.34 9.07
N VAL A 316 -17.31 3.38 8.50
CA VAL A 316 -17.84 2.04 8.18
C VAL A 316 -18.01 1.19 9.43
N LYS A 317 -16.92 0.85 10.13
CA LYS A 317 -16.94 -0.04 11.29
C LYS A 317 -17.87 0.49 12.39
N CYS A 318 -17.83 1.81 12.64
CA CYS A 318 -18.66 2.46 13.64
C CYS A 318 -20.17 2.32 13.37
N THR A 319 -20.59 2.30 12.10
CA THR A 319 -22.02 2.35 11.72
C THR A 319 -22.58 0.99 11.28
N LEU A 320 -21.80 0.23 10.50
CA LEU A 320 -22.22 -1.02 9.86
C LEU A 320 -21.56 -2.27 10.48
N GLY A 321 -20.52 -2.07 11.29
CA GLY A 321 -19.74 -3.16 11.90
C GLY A 321 -18.54 -3.60 11.06
N MET A 322 -17.69 -4.45 11.66
CA MET A 322 -16.40 -4.87 11.09
C MET A 322 -16.55 -5.64 9.77
N TYR A 323 -17.58 -6.48 9.66
CA TYR A 323 -17.80 -7.34 8.51
C TYR A 323 -18.15 -6.60 7.21
N SER A 324 -18.70 -5.39 7.30
CA SER A 324 -19.04 -4.59 6.13
C SER A 324 -17.83 -3.89 5.49
N ILE A 325 -16.68 -3.84 6.18
CA ILE A 325 -15.46 -3.21 5.67
C ILE A 325 -15.02 -3.88 4.37
N GLY A 326 -14.95 -5.21 4.35
CA GLY A 326 -14.50 -5.95 3.17
C GLY A 326 -15.35 -5.68 1.94
N LEU A 327 -16.69 -5.64 2.10
CA LEU A 327 -17.62 -5.39 1.01
C LEU A 327 -17.48 -3.98 0.40
N ILE A 328 -17.23 -3.00 1.26
CA ILE A 328 -17.02 -1.62 0.84
C ILE A 328 -15.69 -1.48 0.10
N LEU A 329 -14.63 -2.18 0.55
CA LEU A 329 -13.33 -2.19 -0.12
C LEU A 329 -13.32 -3.00 -1.43
N ILE A 330 -14.14 -4.05 -1.55
CA ILE A 330 -14.38 -4.73 -2.85
C ILE A 330 -14.94 -3.73 -3.86
N THR A 331 -15.90 -2.91 -3.44
CA THR A 331 -16.52 -1.89 -4.31
C THR A 331 -15.50 -0.85 -4.76
N PHE A 332 -14.64 -0.38 -3.84
CA PHE A 332 -13.50 0.45 -4.17
C PHE A 332 -12.60 -0.23 -5.22
N GLY A 333 -12.20 -1.47 -4.99
CA GLY A 333 -11.31 -2.25 -5.86
C GLY A 333 -11.87 -2.47 -7.27
N VAL A 334 -13.15 -2.85 -7.38
CA VAL A 334 -13.83 -3.07 -8.67
C VAL A 334 -13.87 -1.79 -9.49
N VAL A 335 -14.34 -0.69 -8.90
CA VAL A 335 -14.46 0.59 -9.61
C VAL A 335 -13.07 1.11 -9.99
N ASN A 336 -12.09 0.96 -9.11
CA ASN A 336 -10.72 1.37 -9.38
C ASN A 336 -10.09 0.56 -10.53
N ALA A 337 -10.25 -0.77 -10.53
CA ALA A 337 -9.71 -1.63 -11.57
C ALA A 337 -10.31 -1.31 -12.95
N ILE A 338 -11.64 -1.18 -13.03
CA ILE A 338 -12.34 -0.82 -14.28
C ILE A 338 -11.89 0.57 -14.74
N SER A 339 -11.87 1.55 -13.84
CA SER A 339 -11.51 2.92 -14.15
C SER A 339 -10.06 3.04 -14.65
N SER A 340 -9.12 2.31 -14.04
CA SER A 340 -7.70 2.31 -14.43
C SER A 340 -7.49 1.86 -15.87
N VAL A 341 -8.19 0.80 -16.31
CA VAL A 341 -8.16 0.35 -17.71
C VAL A 341 -8.78 1.39 -18.63
N VAL A 342 -9.99 1.87 -18.30
CA VAL A 342 -10.73 2.85 -19.12
C VAL A 342 -9.90 4.12 -19.32
N ILE A 343 -9.29 4.64 -18.25
CA ILE A 343 -8.43 5.83 -18.29
C ILE A 343 -7.20 5.56 -19.16
N GLY A 344 -6.55 4.40 -19.03
CA GLY A 344 -5.41 4.02 -19.86
C GLY A 344 -5.72 4.02 -21.36
N TYR A 345 -6.94 3.62 -21.77
CA TYR A 345 -7.38 3.67 -23.17
C TYR A 345 -7.82 5.07 -23.63
N ILE A 346 -8.51 5.83 -22.78
CA ILE A 346 -9.03 7.17 -23.11
C ILE A 346 -7.93 8.24 -23.07
N ALA A 347 -6.82 8.00 -22.34
CA ALA A 347 -5.71 8.94 -22.19
C ALA A 347 -5.12 9.45 -23.51
N LYS A 348 -5.24 8.69 -24.62
CA LYS A 348 -4.79 9.15 -25.95
C LYS A 348 -5.65 10.26 -26.56
N HIS A 349 -6.91 10.38 -26.13
CA HIS A 349 -7.90 11.28 -26.74
C HIS A 349 -8.16 12.54 -25.92
N ILE A 350 -7.88 12.49 -24.62
CA ILE A 350 -8.19 13.57 -23.67
C ILE A 350 -6.88 14.08 -23.07
N LYS A 351 -6.73 15.41 -23.01
CA LYS A 351 -5.55 16.05 -22.38
C LYS A 351 -5.51 15.74 -20.88
N ARG A 352 -4.31 15.46 -20.34
CA ARG A 352 -4.05 15.20 -18.91
C ARG A 352 -4.75 16.20 -17.97
N PHE A 353 -4.70 17.49 -18.31
CA PHE A 353 -5.34 18.55 -17.53
C PHE A 353 -6.83 18.26 -17.24
N ALA A 354 -7.58 17.74 -18.21
CA ALA A 354 -9.01 17.46 -18.03
C ALA A 354 -9.26 16.33 -17.02
N PHE A 355 -8.42 15.27 -17.03
CA PHE A 355 -8.50 14.20 -16.05
C PHE A 355 -8.23 14.69 -14.64
N ILE A 356 -7.18 15.50 -14.46
CA ILE A 356 -6.82 16.06 -13.15
C ILE A 356 -7.91 16.97 -12.62
N THR A 357 -8.49 17.84 -13.46
CA THR A 357 -9.61 18.71 -13.03
C THR A 357 -10.85 17.89 -12.66
N ALA A 358 -11.15 16.82 -13.40
CA ALA A 358 -12.28 15.95 -13.07
C ALA A 358 -12.06 15.26 -11.72
N ALA A 359 -10.88 14.66 -11.50
CA ALA A 359 -10.53 14.03 -10.23
C ALA A 359 -10.60 15.01 -9.04
N ALA A 360 -10.11 16.24 -9.23
CA ALA A 360 -10.21 17.30 -8.23
C ALA A 360 -11.66 17.62 -7.87
N THR A 361 -12.55 17.74 -8.85
CA THR A 361 -13.97 18.04 -8.60
C THR A 361 -14.69 16.91 -7.88
N PHE A 362 -14.50 15.66 -8.31
CA PHE A 362 -15.09 14.50 -7.63
C PHE A 362 -14.56 14.37 -6.21
N ASN A 363 -13.24 14.48 -6.02
CA ASN A 363 -12.65 14.34 -4.70
C ASN A 363 -13.05 15.48 -3.75
N ALA A 364 -13.14 16.73 -4.23
CA ALA A 364 -13.69 17.84 -3.44
C ALA A 364 -15.14 17.58 -3.00
N GLY A 365 -15.97 17.03 -3.90
CA GLY A 365 -17.33 16.62 -3.58
C GLY A 365 -17.38 15.55 -2.50
N ILE A 366 -16.53 14.53 -2.58
CA ILE A 366 -16.45 13.47 -1.56
C ILE A 366 -16.00 14.04 -0.21
N LEU A 367 -14.97 14.90 -0.18
CA LEU A 367 -14.50 15.53 1.07
C LEU A 367 -15.58 16.41 1.71
N MET A 368 -16.37 17.11 0.90
CA MET A 368 -17.53 17.87 1.38
C MET A 368 -18.60 16.95 1.96
N VAL A 369 -18.93 15.86 1.29
CA VAL A 369 -19.88 14.85 1.80
C VAL A 369 -19.37 14.26 3.10
N LEU A 370 -18.10 13.82 3.17
CA LEU A 370 -17.50 13.27 4.39
C LEU A 370 -17.51 14.26 5.56
N SER A 371 -17.38 15.56 5.29
CA SER A 371 -17.42 16.60 6.33
C SER A 371 -18.83 16.85 6.87
N LEU A 372 -19.85 16.84 6.01
CA LEU A 372 -21.22 17.24 6.36
C LEU A 372 -22.11 16.06 6.75
N TRP A 373 -21.84 14.88 6.19
CA TRP A 373 -22.67 13.71 6.35
C TRP A 373 -22.48 13.10 7.75
N LYS A 374 -23.62 12.78 8.38
CA LYS A 374 -23.67 12.02 9.63
C LYS A 374 -24.06 10.59 9.26
N PRO A 375 -23.15 9.62 9.34
CA PRO A 375 -23.45 8.26 8.92
C PRO A 375 -24.52 7.64 9.83
N GLN A 376 -25.56 7.08 9.22
CA GLN A 376 -26.62 6.34 9.88
C GLN A 376 -26.70 4.92 9.30
N SER A 377 -27.19 3.96 10.08
CA SER A 377 -27.31 2.56 9.67
C SER A 377 -28.33 2.33 8.54
N LEU A 378 -29.23 3.30 8.29
CA LEU A 378 -30.18 3.26 7.16
C LEU A 378 -29.56 3.73 5.83
N ASP A 379 -28.44 4.47 5.89
CA ASP A 379 -27.79 5.11 4.73
C ASP A 379 -26.79 4.16 4.03
N ILE A 380 -27.05 2.85 4.03
CA ILE A 380 -26.15 1.83 3.45
C ILE A 380 -25.66 2.19 2.03
N PRO A 381 -26.52 2.67 1.09
CA PRO A 381 -26.09 3.03 -0.26
C PRO A 381 -24.99 4.11 -0.29
N ASN A 382 -25.01 5.06 0.64
CA ASN A 382 -24.06 6.16 0.66
C ASN A 382 -22.61 5.67 0.89
N PHE A 383 -22.42 4.64 1.72
CA PHE A 383 -21.10 4.05 1.94
C PHE A 383 -20.51 3.43 0.66
N TYR A 384 -21.34 2.73 -0.11
CA TYR A 384 -20.93 2.13 -1.38
C TYR A 384 -20.64 3.19 -2.44
N VAL A 385 -21.47 4.23 -2.54
CA VAL A 385 -21.26 5.34 -3.48
C VAL A 385 -19.98 6.10 -3.16
N ILE A 386 -19.75 6.45 -1.89
CA ILE A 386 -18.53 7.13 -1.46
C ILE A 386 -17.29 6.28 -1.79
N SER A 387 -17.34 4.98 -1.48
CA SER A 387 -16.25 4.05 -1.78
C SER A 387 -15.97 3.90 -3.28
N ALA A 388 -17.02 3.80 -4.11
CA ALA A 388 -16.92 3.78 -5.56
C ALA A 388 -16.28 5.06 -6.10
N CYS A 389 -16.73 6.23 -5.63
CA CYS A 389 -16.18 7.51 -6.04
C CYS A 389 -14.71 7.68 -5.58
N LEU A 390 -14.35 7.20 -4.39
CA LEU A 390 -12.96 7.16 -3.92
C LEU A 390 -12.11 6.24 -4.82
N GLY A 391 -12.62 5.08 -5.23
CA GLY A 391 -11.95 4.18 -6.17
C GLY A 391 -11.75 4.78 -7.55
N LEU A 392 -12.74 5.50 -8.07
CA LEU A 392 -12.61 6.26 -9.33
C LEU A 392 -11.57 7.38 -9.22
N CYS A 393 -11.60 8.17 -8.14
CA CYS A 393 -10.64 9.25 -7.93
C CYS A 393 -9.22 8.71 -7.81
N ASP A 394 -9.04 7.64 -7.03
CA ASP A 394 -7.74 6.98 -6.84
C ASP A 394 -7.19 6.45 -8.18
N ALA A 395 -8.01 5.79 -9.01
CA ALA A 395 -7.62 5.35 -10.34
C ALA A 395 -7.12 6.51 -11.22
N ILE A 396 -7.83 7.65 -11.23
CA ILE A 396 -7.43 8.82 -12.01
C ILE A 396 -6.13 9.40 -11.48
N TRP A 397 -6.05 9.66 -10.18
CA TRP A 397 -4.88 10.27 -9.56
C TRP A 397 -3.63 9.42 -9.74
N GLN A 398 -3.70 8.12 -9.46
CA GLN A 398 -2.57 7.21 -9.61
C GLN A 398 -2.15 7.11 -11.07
N THR A 399 -3.06 6.72 -11.98
CA THR A 399 -2.71 6.53 -13.41
C THR A 399 -2.10 7.79 -14.02
N GLN A 400 -2.69 8.97 -13.75
CA GLN A 400 -2.20 10.21 -14.34
C GLN A 400 -0.86 10.68 -13.74
N THR A 401 -0.66 10.53 -12.43
CA THR A 401 0.57 10.97 -11.76
C THR A 401 1.74 10.04 -12.10
N PHE A 402 1.53 8.72 -12.16
CA PHE A 402 2.55 7.78 -12.60
C PHE A 402 3.01 8.05 -14.03
N THR A 403 2.08 8.26 -14.96
CA THR A 403 2.44 8.61 -16.34
C THR A 403 3.12 9.98 -16.39
N LEU A 404 2.76 10.93 -15.53
CA LEU A 404 3.42 12.25 -15.49
C LEU A 404 4.88 12.11 -15.08
N PHE A 405 5.18 11.31 -14.07
CA PHE A 405 6.56 11.02 -13.66
C PHE A 405 7.33 10.27 -14.74
N GLY A 406 6.71 9.26 -15.37
CA GLY A 406 7.34 8.46 -16.43
C GLY A 406 7.75 9.27 -17.66
N VAL A 407 6.93 10.26 -18.06
CA VAL A 407 7.20 11.14 -19.22
C VAL A 407 8.11 12.30 -18.86
N LEU A 408 7.93 12.94 -17.70
CA LEU A 408 8.72 14.11 -17.32
C LEU A 408 10.18 13.78 -17.03
N PHE A 409 10.46 12.56 -16.56
CA PHE A 409 11.78 12.09 -16.16
C PHE A 409 12.23 10.84 -16.93
N MET A 410 11.96 10.79 -18.24
CA MET A 410 12.36 9.67 -19.09
C MET A 410 13.86 9.33 -19.01
N ASP A 411 14.73 10.33 -18.84
CA ASP A 411 16.18 10.13 -18.73
C ASP A 411 16.63 9.59 -17.36
N ARG A 412 15.75 9.55 -16.35
CA ARG A 412 16.06 9.18 -14.96
C ARG A 412 14.86 8.53 -14.25
N GLN A 413 14.20 7.58 -14.92
CA GLN A 413 12.95 6.99 -14.45
C GLN A 413 13.06 6.31 -13.08
N GLU A 414 14.16 5.58 -12.82
CA GLU A 414 14.37 4.87 -11.55
C GLU A 414 14.38 5.82 -10.34
N ALA A 415 15.18 6.89 -10.41
CA ALA A 415 15.25 7.89 -9.35
C ALA A 415 13.91 8.65 -9.19
N ALA A 416 13.16 8.83 -10.29
CA ALA A 416 11.88 9.53 -10.27
C ALA A 416 10.79 8.69 -9.58
N PHE A 417 10.68 7.40 -9.93
CA PHE A 417 9.73 6.48 -9.30
C PHE A 417 10.09 6.16 -7.85
N ALA A 418 11.38 6.07 -7.52
CA ALA A 418 11.84 5.96 -6.13
C ALA A 418 11.41 7.19 -5.31
N SER A 419 11.61 8.40 -5.85
CA SER A 419 11.19 9.65 -5.20
C SER A 419 9.66 9.72 -5.05
N TYR A 420 8.91 9.34 -6.09
CA TYR A 420 7.46 9.23 -6.03
C TYR A 420 7.02 8.32 -4.88
N ARG A 421 7.58 7.11 -4.81
CA ARG A 421 7.17 6.13 -3.79
C ARG A 421 7.52 6.60 -2.39
N MET A 422 8.66 7.28 -2.22
CA MET A 422 9.07 7.88 -0.96
C MET A 422 8.02 8.89 -0.46
N PHE A 423 7.66 9.89 -1.26
CA PHE A 423 6.66 10.89 -0.86
C PHE A 423 5.27 10.30 -0.63
N HIS A 424 4.90 9.32 -1.44
CA HIS A 424 3.63 8.61 -1.28
C HIS A 424 3.59 7.85 0.06
N ALA A 425 4.65 7.11 0.38
CA ALA A 425 4.78 6.40 1.65
C ALA A 425 4.80 7.38 2.84
N THR A 426 5.47 8.52 2.71
CA THR A 426 5.43 9.60 3.73
C THR A 426 4.00 10.10 3.95
N GLY A 427 3.22 10.32 2.89
CA GLY A 427 1.81 10.70 3.01
C GLY A 427 0.98 9.65 3.76
N CYS A 428 1.14 8.36 3.42
CA CYS A 428 0.47 7.28 4.16
C CYS A 428 0.90 7.24 5.64
N ALA A 429 2.19 7.35 5.91
CA ALA A 429 2.74 7.32 7.26
C ALA A 429 2.24 8.49 8.11
N ILE A 430 2.14 9.69 7.54
CA ILE A 430 1.55 10.86 8.21
C ILE A 430 0.08 10.58 8.55
N ALA A 431 -0.70 10.05 7.60
CA ALA A 431 -2.12 9.75 7.82
C ALA A 431 -2.36 8.72 8.94
N PHE A 432 -1.58 7.64 8.97
CA PHE A 432 -1.66 6.65 10.05
C PHE A 432 -1.13 7.20 11.37
N GLY A 433 -0.02 7.94 11.34
CA GLY A 433 0.64 8.47 12.54
C GLY A 433 -0.23 9.46 13.31
N TYR A 434 -0.90 10.40 12.63
CA TYR A 434 -1.81 11.32 13.32
C TYR A 434 -3.20 10.72 13.62
N SER A 435 -3.46 9.47 13.22
CA SER A 435 -4.81 8.88 13.31
C SER A 435 -5.31 8.79 14.75
N TYR A 436 -4.42 8.58 15.73
CA TYR A 436 -4.78 8.56 17.14
C TYR A 436 -4.90 9.97 17.77
N PHE A 437 -4.12 10.92 17.28
CA PHE A 437 -3.97 12.25 17.92
C PHE A 437 -4.96 13.32 17.41
N LEU A 438 -5.63 13.09 16.29
CA LEU A 438 -6.53 14.08 15.68
C LEU A 438 -7.95 13.55 15.56
N CYS A 439 -8.94 14.42 15.76
CA CYS A 439 -10.33 14.11 15.43
C CYS A 439 -10.52 13.98 13.91
N VAL A 440 -11.48 13.17 13.47
CA VAL A 440 -11.70 12.89 12.05
C VAL A 440 -12.05 14.14 11.25
N VAL A 441 -12.82 15.09 11.80
CA VAL A 441 -13.11 16.38 11.15
C VAL A 441 -11.81 17.09 10.72
N THR A 442 -10.83 17.17 11.63
CA THR A 442 -9.55 17.84 11.39
C THR A 442 -8.78 17.14 10.28
N LYS A 443 -8.80 15.81 10.25
CA LYS A 443 -8.14 15.01 9.21
C LYS A 443 -8.73 15.27 7.82
N VAL A 444 -10.05 15.41 7.71
CA VAL A 444 -10.72 15.75 6.44
C VAL A 444 -10.31 17.16 5.97
N TYR A 445 -10.18 18.13 6.88
CA TYR A 445 -9.67 19.46 6.53
C TYR A 445 -8.20 19.46 6.12
N ILE A 446 -7.35 18.66 6.78
CA ILE A 446 -5.95 18.46 6.37
C ILE A 446 -5.89 17.90 4.96
N LEU A 447 -6.73 16.91 4.64
CA LEU A 447 -6.79 16.30 3.31
C LEU A 447 -7.26 17.29 2.25
N ALA A 448 -8.27 18.12 2.55
CA ALA A 448 -8.74 19.18 1.67
C ALA A 448 -7.68 20.27 1.43
N GLY A 449 -6.97 20.68 2.49
CA GLY A 449 -5.85 21.64 2.40
C GLY A 449 -4.70 21.08 1.56
N ALA A 450 -4.31 19.83 1.79
CA ALA A 450 -3.27 19.16 1.01
C ALA A 450 -3.63 19.04 -0.48
N MET A 451 -4.90 18.72 -0.80
CA MET A 451 -5.40 18.74 -2.17
C MET A 451 -5.30 20.14 -2.80
N GLY A 452 -5.67 21.20 -2.07
CA GLY A 452 -5.56 22.58 -2.55
C GLY A 452 -4.13 22.98 -2.90
N VAL A 453 -3.17 22.70 -2.00
CA VAL A 453 -1.74 22.96 -2.25
C VAL A 453 -1.23 22.15 -3.45
N SER A 454 -1.67 20.91 -3.58
CA SER A 454 -1.29 20.01 -4.67
C SER A 454 -1.74 20.53 -6.04
N LEU A 455 -2.98 21.03 -6.12
CA LEU A 455 -3.54 21.59 -7.34
C LEU A 455 -2.84 22.88 -7.77
N LEU A 456 -2.50 23.74 -6.81
CA LEU A 456 -1.74 24.96 -7.09
C LEU A 456 -0.35 24.62 -7.63
N ALA A 457 0.37 23.70 -6.98
CA ALA A 457 1.70 23.28 -7.41
C ALA A 457 1.67 22.60 -8.78
N TYR A 458 0.69 21.73 -9.03
CA TYR A 458 0.46 21.10 -10.34
C TYR A 458 0.12 22.14 -11.41
N GLY A 459 -0.73 23.13 -11.10
CA GLY A 459 -1.09 24.22 -12.02
C GLY A 459 0.13 25.03 -12.47
N VAL A 460 1.08 25.29 -11.56
CA VAL A 460 2.34 25.97 -11.91
C VAL A 460 3.19 25.12 -12.86
N ILE A 461 3.28 23.81 -12.65
CA ILE A 461 4.02 22.92 -13.57
C ILE A 461 3.39 22.92 -14.95
N GLU A 462 2.07 22.75 -15.02
CA GLU A 462 1.34 22.70 -16.30
C GLU A 462 1.49 24.03 -17.05
N LEU A 463 1.43 25.17 -16.36
CA LEU A 463 1.68 26.48 -16.96
C LEU A 463 3.11 26.59 -17.51
N ARG A 464 4.11 26.20 -16.73
CA ARG A 464 5.52 26.21 -17.17
C ARG A 464 5.74 25.31 -18.39
N LEU A 465 5.14 24.13 -18.40
CA LEU A 465 5.25 23.19 -19.51
C LEU A 465 4.61 23.76 -20.79
N ARG A 466 3.45 24.42 -20.67
CA ARG A 466 2.79 25.07 -21.81
C ARG A 466 3.60 26.22 -22.38
N LEU A 467 4.20 27.05 -21.53
CA LEU A 467 5.08 28.14 -21.97
C LEU A 467 6.28 27.60 -22.74
N GLN A 468 6.95 26.56 -22.25
CA GLN A 468 8.09 25.93 -22.95
C GLN A 468 7.69 25.34 -24.31
N LEU A 469 6.51 24.72 -24.40
CA LEU A 469 5.99 24.18 -25.65
C LEU A 469 5.65 25.29 -26.65
N GLN A 470 5.20 26.45 -26.18
CA GLN A 470 4.92 27.60 -27.04
C GLN A 470 6.21 28.21 -27.58
N ASP A 471 7.21 28.44 -26.72
CA ASP A 471 8.53 28.91 -27.15
C ASP A 471 9.16 28.00 -28.20
N THR A 472 9.03 26.67 -28.03
CA THR A 472 9.56 25.70 -29.00
C THR A 472 8.84 25.78 -30.34
N LYS A 473 7.52 25.97 -30.35
CA LYS A 473 6.75 26.13 -31.59
C LYS A 473 7.11 27.42 -32.30
N ASP A 474 7.30 28.50 -31.56
CA ASP A 474 7.69 29.80 -32.10
C ASP A 474 9.09 29.73 -32.72
N ILE A 475 10.02 28.98 -32.11
CA ILE A 475 11.36 28.71 -32.67
C ILE A 475 11.30 27.83 -33.93
N VAL A 476 10.46 26.80 -33.97
CA VAL A 476 10.34 25.90 -35.15
C VAL A 476 9.61 26.58 -36.33
N ALA A 477 8.80 27.60 -36.05
CA ALA A 477 8.13 28.41 -37.06
C ALA A 477 9.05 29.47 -37.71
N LEU A 478 10.19 29.78 -37.08
CA LEU A 478 11.27 30.65 -37.59
C LEU A 478 12.29 29.83 -38.38
#